data_AF-H1LZ21-F1
#
_entry.id   AF-H1LZ21-F1
#
_cell.length_a   1.000
_cell.length_b   1.000
_cell.length_c   1.000
_cell.angle_alpha   90.00
_cell.angle_beta   90.00
_cell.angle_gamma   90.00
#
_symmetry.space_group_name_H-M   'P 1'
#
loop_
_entity.id
_entity.type
_entity.pdbx_description
1 polymer ?
#
loop_
_entity_poly.entity_id
_entity_poly.type
_entity_poly.pdbx_seq_one_letter_code
_entity_poly.pdbx_strand_id
1 'polypeptide(L)'
;MLKEWQKQYCVDIYQAIKKREERIRSPEKIAKDEFFDCVNEVRYKYPELFYIDFSTISYVEYDNYFEYKPRYLYDENEIRKKGNEIEAVVRNILITINAAKASSVYQKCGLLHNYLVSTY
;
A
#
# COMPACT_ATOMS: atom_id res chain seq x y z
N MET A 1 5.82 -16.58 7.01
CA MET A 1 6.67 -16.21 5.85
C MET A 1 5.92 -16.64 4.61
N LEU A 2 5.66 -15.73 3.67
CA LEU A 2 4.89 -16.04 2.46
C LEU A 2 5.63 -17.04 1.57
N LYS A 3 4.88 -18.00 1.01
CA LYS A 3 5.34 -18.93 -0.03
C LYS A 3 5.67 -18.14 -1.31
N GLU A 4 6.50 -18.71 -2.18
CA GLU A 4 6.97 -18.00 -3.38
C GLU A 4 5.82 -17.59 -4.31
N TRP A 5 4.83 -18.46 -4.49
CA TRP A 5 3.63 -18.13 -5.28
C TRP A 5 2.79 -17.02 -4.64
N GLN A 6 2.74 -16.91 -3.31
CA GLN A 6 2.01 -15.83 -2.62
C GLN A 6 2.69 -14.48 -2.87
N LYS A 7 4.03 -14.46 -2.84
CA LYS A 7 4.79 -13.25 -3.18
C LYS A 7 4.52 -12.82 -4.62
N GLN A 8 4.49 -13.77 -5.55
CA GLN A 8 4.15 -13.47 -6.95
C GLN A 8 2.72 -12.94 -7.06
N TYR A 9 1.75 -13.58 -6.41
CA TYR A 9 0.37 -13.11 -6.42
C TYR A 9 0.22 -11.69 -5.82
N CYS A 10 0.97 -11.34 -4.78
CA CYS A 10 1.02 -9.97 -4.26
C CYS A 10 1.52 -8.96 -5.31
N VAL A 11 2.52 -9.34 -6.12
CA VAL A 11 3.01 -8.52 -7.23
C VAL A 11 1.94 -8.40 -8.32
N ASP A 12 1.23 -9.48 -8.62
CA ASP A 12 0.17 -9.48 -9.63
C ASP A 12 -0.99 -8.56 -9.21
N ILE A 13 -1.41 -8.62 -7.95
CA ILE A 13 -2.42 -7.69 -7.38
C ILE A 13 -1.93 -6.24 -7.54
N TYR A 14 -0.68 -5.95 -7.16
CA TYR A 14 -0.11 -4.61 -7.30
C TYR A 14 -0.15 -4.10 -8.74
N GLN A 15 0.28 -4.92 -9.70
CA GLN A 15 0.29 -4.54 -11.12
C GLN A 15 -1.12 -4.33 -11.67
N ALA A 16 -2.07 -5.18 -11.29
CA ALA A 16 -3.47 -5.04 -11.68
C ALA A 16 -4.11 -3.78 -11.09
N ILE A 17 -3.82 -3.44 -9.83
CA ILE A 17 -4.27 -2.18 -9.22
C ILE A 17 -3.72 -0.97 -9.99
N LYS A 18 -2.43 -0.99 -10.36
CA LYS A 18 -1.80 0.07 -11.15
C LYS A 18 -2.43 0.25 -12.53
N LYS A 19 -2.98 -0.81 -13.11
CA LYS A 19 -3.74 -0.78 -14.36
C LYS A 19 -5.22 -0.42 -14.17
N ARG A 20 -5.64 -0.12 -12.94
CA ARG A 20 -7.04 0.11 -12.54
C ARG A 20 -7.99 -1.04 -12.89
N GLU A 21 -7.51 -2.28 -12.77
CA GLU A 21 -8.37 -3.44 -12.97
C GLU A 21 -9.45 -3.51 -11.88
N GLU A 22 -10.71 -3.59 -12.30
CA GLU A 22 -11.85 -3.65 -11.37
C GLU A 22 -11.97 -4.99 -10.64
N ARG A 23 -11.32 -6.03 -11.19
CA ARG A 23 -11.38 -7.40 -10.69
C ARG A 23 -10.02 -8.08 -10.87
N ILE A 24 -9.55 -8.69 -9.81
CA ILE A 24 -8.25 -9.37 -9.78
C ILE A 24 -8.47 -10.81 -9.35
N ARG A 25 -8.27 -11.73 -10.28
CA ARG A 25 -8.47 -13.16 -10.06
C ARG A 25 -7.32 -13.76 -9.26
N SER A 26 -7.64 -14.59 -8.27
CA SER A 26 -6.66 -15.36 -7.51
C SER A 26 -6.17 -16.59 -8.26
N PRO A 27 -5.02 -17.18 -7.86
CA PRO A 27 -4.68 -18.53 -8.24
C PRO A 27 -5.80 -19.52 -7.90
N GLU A 28 -5.86 -20.61 -8.67
CA GLU A 28 -6.82 -21.68 -8.41
C GLU A 28 -6.49 -22.43 -7.12
N LYS A 29 -7.53 -22.92 -6.43
CA LYS A 29 -7.44 -23.68 -5.18
C LYS A 29 -6.71 -22.96 -4.05
N ILE A 30 -6.59 -21.64 -4.11
CA ILE A 30 -6.08 -20.84 -3.00
C ILE A 30 -7.02 -21.00 -1.80
N ALA A 31 -6.45 -21.14 -0.60
CA ALA A 31 -7.26 -21.10 0.61
C ALA A 31 -7.70 -19.65 0.90
N LYS A 32 -8.86 -19.48 1.51
CA LYS A 32 -9.47 -18.16 1.73
C LYS A 32 -8.61 -17.25 2.63
N ASP A 33 -8.01 -17.82 3.65
CA ASP A 33 -7.03 -17.16 4.52
C ASP A 33 -5.79 -16.71 3.75
N GLU A 34 -5.22 -17.59 2.91
CA GLU A 34 -4.08 -17.25 2.07
C GLU A 34 -4.39 -16.12 1.07
N PHE A 35 -5.62 -16.07 0.54
CA PHE A 35 -6.10 -14.98 -0.30
C PHE A 35 -6.11 -13.65 0.45
N PHE A 36 -6.70 -13.60 1.65
CA PHE A 36 -6.72 -12.39 2.46
C PHE A 36 -5.33 -11.96 2.92
N ASP A 37 -4.47 -12.90 3.27
CA ASP A 37 -3.07 -12.62 3.63
C ASP A 37 -2.34 -11.93 2.47
N CYS A 38 -2.53 -12.40 1.23
CA CYS A 38 -1.92 -11.77 0.05
C CYS A 38 -2.45 -10.34 -0.18
N VAL A 39 -3.77 -10.12 -0.08
CA VAL A 39 -4.36 -8.78 -0.26
C VAL A 39 -3.89 -7.83 0.84
N ASN A 40 -3.80 -8.30 2.09
CA ASN A 40 -3.30 -7.51 3.21
C ASN A 40 -1.80 -7.20 3.09
N GLU A 41 -0.99 -8.14 2.61
CA GLU A 41 0.44 -7.89 2.37
C GLU A 41 0.65 -6.74 1.39
N VAL A 42 -0.19 -6.64 0.35
CA VAL A 42 -0.12 -5.55 -0.64
C VAL A 42 -0.26 -4.18 0.04
N ARG A 43 -1.17 -4.05 1.03
CA ARG A 43 -1.34 -2.81 1.81
C ARG A 43 -0.06 -2.38 2.51
N TYR A 44 0.67 -3.32 3.10
CA TYR A 44 1.89 -3.01 3.87
C TYR A 44 3.09 -2.79 2.97
N LYS A 45 3.18 -3.53 1.87
CA LYS A 45 4.34 -3.53 0.97
C LYS A 45 4.34 -2.37 -0.02
N TYR A 46 3.16 -1.89 -0.42
CA TYR A 46 3.00 -0.87 -1.46
C TYR A 46 2.23 0.35 -0.92
N PRO A 47 2.83 1.14 0.00
CA PRO A 47 2.17 2.31 0.59
C PRO A 47 1.81 3.40 -0.44
N GLU A 48 2.42 3.38 -1.64
CA GLU A 48 2.05 4.26 -2.75
C GLU A 48 0.63 4.00 -3.28
N LEU A 49 -0.01 2.88 -2.90
CA LEU A 49 -1.42 2.59 -3.17
C LEU A 49 -2.37 3.26 -2.16
N PHE A 50 -2.02 4.44 -1.64
CA PHE A 50 -2.81 5.22 -0.66
C PHE A 50 -4.25 5.55 -1.12
N TYR A 51 -4.54 5.34 -2.40
CA TYR A 51 -5.83 5.56 -3.05
C TYR A 51 -6.72 4.31 -3.12
N ILE A 52 -6.31 3.21 -2.50
CA ILE A 52 -7.11 1.98 -2.36
C ILE A 52 -7.58 1.84 -0.92
N ASP A 53 -8.87 1.54 -0.76
CA ASP A 53 -9.45 1.18 0.53
C ASP A 53 -9.18 -0.29 0.86
N PHE A 54 -8.11 -0.53 1.62
CA PHE A 54 -7.79 -1.86 2.16
C PHE A 54 -8.50 -2.16 3.50
N SER A 55 -9.33 -1.25 4.03
CA SER A 55 -10.06 -1.50 5.29
C SER A 55 -11.20 -2.50 5.09
N THR A 56 -11.76 -2.54 3.88
CA THR A 56 -12.86 -3.42 3.50
C THR A 56 -12.46 -4.20 2.26
N ILE A 57 -12.11 -5.48 2.42
CA ILE A 57 -11.77 -6.35 1.29
C ILE A 57 -13.06 -6.88 0.66
N SER A 58 -13.45 -6.28 -0.47
CA SER A 58 -14.57 -6.75 -1.28
C SER A 58 -14.10 -7.85 -2.24
N TYR A 59 -14.81 -8.97 -2.28
CA TYR A 59 -14.46 -10.10 -3.14
C TYR A 59 -15.67 -10.93 -3.58
N VAL A 60 -15.50 -11.76 -4.60
CA VAL A 60 -16.46 -12.80 -5.00
C VAL A 60 -15.77 -14.17 -4.87
N GLU A 61 -16.48 -15.12 -4.27
CA GLU A 61 -16.03 -16.49 -4.09
C GLU A 61 -16.61 -17.37 -5.22
N TYR A 62 -15.74 -18.10 -5.89
CA TYR A 62 -16.08 -19.09 -6.91
C TYR A 62 -15.60 -20.47 -6.46
N ASP A 63 -16.11 -21.53 -7.07
CA ASP A 63 -15.81 -22.93 -6.70
C ASP A 63 -14.31 -23.26 -6.62
N ASN A 64 -13.47 -22.55 -7.37
CA ASN A 64 -12.05 -22.85 -7.49
C ASN A 64 -11.13 -21.62 -7.31
N TYR A 65 -11.67 -20.42 -7.09
CA TYR A 65 -10.87 -19.18 -6.98
C TYR A 65 -11.67 -18.04 -6.35
N PHE A 66 -11.00 -16.92 -6.09
CA PHE A 66 -11.59 -15.67 -5.62
C PHE A 66 -11.33 -14.54 -6.63
N GLU A 67 -12.25 -13.59 -6.74
CA GLU A 67 -12.01 -12.31 -7.39
C GLU A 67 -11.97 -11.20 -6.35
N TYR A 68 -10.80 -10.57 -6.18
CA TYR A 68 -10.68 -9.35 -5.40
C TYR A 68 -11.24 -8.18 -6.21
N LYS A 69 -12.03 -7.31 -5.56
CA LYS A 69 -12.59 -6.08 -6.12
C LYS A 69 -12.01 -4.88 -5.38
N PRO A 70 -10.93 -4.26 -5.90
CA PRO A 70 -10.34 -3.08 -5.28
C PRO A 70 -11.34 -1.93 -5.24
N ARG A 71 -11.40 -1.22 -4.12
CA ARG A 71 -12.17 0.01 -4.01
C ARG A 71 -11.24 1.21 -4.17
N TYR A 72 -11.33 1.85 -5.33
CA TYR A 72 -10.59 3.07 -5.65
C TYR A 72 -11.26 4.28 -5.00
N LEU A 73 -10.51 5.02 -4.19
CA LEU A 73 -10.99 6.19 -3.45
C LEU A 73 -11.00 7.47 -4.29
N TYR A 74 -10.14 7.54 -5.31
CA TYR A 74 -9.83 8.78 -6.03
C TYR A 74 -9.69 8.56 -7.54
N ASP A 75 -9.98 9.58 -8.33
CA ASP A 75 -9.66 9.60 -9.75
C ASP A 75 -8.15 9.80 -10.03
N GLU A 76 -7.71 9.69 -11.29
CA GLU A 76 -6.28 9.79 -11.62
C GLU A 76 -5.68 11.17 -11.32
N ASN A 77 -6.47 12.23 -11.49
CA ASN A 77 -6.01 13.59 -11.24
C ASN A 77 -5.83 13.83 -9.74
N GLU A 78 -6.78 13.35 -8.93
CA GLU A 78 -6.72 13.40 -7.48
C GLU A 78 -5.56 12.57 -6.93
N ILE A 79 -5.33 11.36 -7.47
CA ILE A 79 -4.16 10.54 -7.10
C ILE A 79 -2.87 11.32 -7.37
N ARG A 80 -2.72 11.88 -8.58
CA ARG A 80 -1.51 12.63 -8.92
C ARG A 80 -1.32 13.84 -7.99
N LYS A 81 -2.38 14.59 -7.73
CA LYS A 81 -2.34 15.76 -6.84
C LYS A 81 -1.92 15.37 -5.42
N LYS A 82 -2.58 14.38 -4.83
CA LYS A 82 -2.27 13.88 -3.48
C LYS A 82 -0.88 13.26 -3.41
N GLY A 83 -0.45 12.55 -4.46
CA GLY A 83 0.90 12.02 -4.58
C GLY A 83 1.96 13.12 -4.51
N ASN A 84 1.75 14.22 -5.25
CA ASN A 84 2.64 15.37 -5.20
C ASN A 84 2.66 16.04 -3.81
N GLU A 85 1.51 16.13 -3.14
CA GLU A 85 1.41 16.65 -1.77
C GLU A 85 2.19 15.77 -0.78
N ILE A 86 2.05 14.44 -0.87
CA ILE A 86 2.81 13.47 -0.06
C ILE A 86 4.31 13.62 -0.32
N GLU A 87 4.74 13.68 -1.59
CA GLU A 87 6.15 13.86 -1.94
C GLU A 87 6.73 15.16 -1.40
N ALA A 88 5.97 16.26 -1.45
CA ALA A 88 6.39 17.54 -0.90
C ALA A 88 6.60 17.46 0.62
N VAL A 89 5.68 16.80 1.34
CA VAL A 89 5.81 16.56 2.79
C VAL A 89 7.05 15.70 3.10
N VAL A 90 7.25 14.60 2.37
CA VAL A 90 8.42 13.73 2.53
C VAL A 90 9.73 14.50 2.31
N ARG A 91 9.81 15.34 1.26
CA ARG A 91 10.98 16.18 1.00
C ARG A 91 11.27 17.13 2.17
N ASN A 92 10.23 17.78 2.71
CA ASN A 92 10.38 18.69 3.85
C ASN A 92 10.90 17.95 5.10
N ILE A 93 10.35 16.78 5.41
CA ILE A 93 10.82 15.91 6.50
C ILE A 93 12.33 15.61 6.33
N LEU A 94 12.74 15.18 5.14
CA LEU A 94 14.14 14.85 4.86
C LEU A 94 15.06 16.06 5.02
N ILE A 95 14.64 17.25 4.56
CA ILE A 95 15.38 18.50 4.75
C ILE A 95 15.56 18.80 6.24
N THR A 96 14.49 18.72 7.04
CA THR A 96 14.53 18.97 8.49
C THR A 96 15.45 17.99 9.21
N ILE A 97 15.34 16.69 8.92
CA ILE A 97 16.19 15.66 9.53
C ILE A 97 17.66 15.87 9.18
N ASN A 98 17.97 16.21 7.91
CA ASN A 98 19.34 16.45 7.47
C ASN A 98 19.92 17.74 8.09
N ALA A 99 19.12 18.81 8.20
CA ALA A 99 19.53 20.05 8.85
C ALA A 99 19.86 19.84 10.34
N ALA A 100 19.13 18.96 11.02
CA ALA A 100 19.36 18.61 12.42
C ALA A 100 20.64 17.77 12.65
N LYS A 101 21.36 17.37 11.58
CA LYS A 101 22.57 16.54 11.64
C LYS A 101 22.42 15.28 12.50
N ALA A 102 21.23 14.67 12.49
CA ALA A 102 20.95 13.45 13.25
C ALA A 102 21.85 12.31 12.78
N SER A 103 22.72 11.83 13.68
CA SER A 103 23.73 10.82 13.37
C SER A 103 23.23 9.39 13.58
N SER A 104 22.31 9.19 14.53
CA SER A 104 21.74 7.88 14.84
C SER A 104 20.35 7.66 14.23
N VAL A 105 20.00 6.40 13.97
CA VAL A 105 18.63 6.01 13.56
C VAL A 105 17.60 6.48 14.56
N TYR A 106 17.88 6.35 15.87
CA TYR A 106 16.97 6.77 16.94
C TYR A 106 16.64 8.28 16.88
N GLN A 107 17.65 9.13 16.69
CA GLN A 107 17.44 10.57 16.52
C GLN A 107 16.61 10.90 15.28
N LYS A 108 16.87 10.21 14.15
CA LYS A 108 16.08 10.38 12.92
C LYS A 108 14.62 10.00 13.14
N CYS A 109 14.36 8.88 13.84
CA CYS A 109 13.01 8.44 14.20
C CYS A 109 12.30 9.42 15.14
N GLY A 110 13.00 9.94 16.15
CA GLY A 110 12.44 10.95 17.06
C GLY A 110 12.08 12.25 16.36
N LEU A 111 12.93 12.72 15.44
CA LEU A 111 12.64 13.91 14.61
C LEU A 111 11.46 13.67 13.68
N LEU A 112 11.39 12.51 13.02
CA LEU A 112 10.25 12.12 12.20
C LEU A 112 8.95 12.10 13.03
N HIS A 113 8.97 11.46 14.20
CA HIS A 113 7.83 11.43 15.12
C HIS A 113 7.38 12.83 15.50
N ASN A 114 8.31 13.69 15.94
CA ASN A 114 7.98 15.06 16.33
C ASN A 114 7.41 15.87 15.17
N TYR A 115 7.94 15.69 13.96
CA TYR A 115 7.38 16.32 12.76
C TYR A 115 5.93 15.86 12.51
N LEU A 116 5.69 14.55 12.54
CA LEU A 116 4.36 13.98 12.31
C LEU A 116 3.35 14.37 13.40
N VAL A 117 3.77 14.44 14.67
CA VAL A 117 2.87 14.78 15.79
C VAL A 117 2.66 16.28 15.94
N SER A 118 3.62 17.13 15.58
CA SER A 118 3.46 18.60 15.70
C SER A 118 2.64 19.23 14.57
N THR A 119 2.43 18.50 13.48
CA THR A 119 1.70 18.98 12.29
C THR A 119 0.20 18.68 12.36
N TYR A 120 -0.26 17.90 13.35
CA TYR A 120 -1.65 17.52 13.58
C TYR A 120 -2.04 17.74 15.05
#